data_AF-A0A7H8KTU5-F1
#
_entry.id   AF-A0A7H8KTU5-F1
#
_cell.length_a   1.000
_cell.length_b   1.000
_cell.length_c   1.000
_cell.angle_alpha   90.00
_cell.angle_beta   90.00
_cell.angle_gamma   90.00
#
_symmetry.space_group_name_H-M   'P 1'
#
loop_
_entity.id
_entity.type
_entity.pdbx_description
1 polymer ?
#
loop_
_entity_poly.entity_id
_entity_poly.type
_entity_poly.pdbx_seq_one_letter_code
_entity_poly.pdbx_strand_id
1 'polypeptide(L)'
;MPTPHGSRGGMAFSADEVRVLRRVLAQALYPAAPDRLPVPAAAGELWAEDVQDALRLTEAIDEAVQEGGRLRAFMLTDLTRYRGALPGSAGGYLDRLEEAVTDGYLPTAEDLSALRSLSRQPCGPTEQARRSRLAGRCHALAEAEVRERLSLGSGQRHLAAVPSPAPEPQPATPVGGRFPMSDQQPPHPAERPRPRRMPTPAELFGRRSRPTPHQDPPDDEDHPELATGTDG
;
A
#
# COMPACT_ATOMS: atom_id res chain seq x y z
N MET A 1 -25.96 -15.04 -6.41
CA MET A 1 -24.51 -15.14 -6.64
C MET A 1 -24.20 -14.36 -7.91
N PRO A 2 -23.50 -13.21 -7.80
CA PRO A 2 -23.03 -12.49 -8.97
C PRO A 2 -22.12 -13.43 -9.77
N THR A 3 -22.44 -13.65 -11.03
CA THR A 3 -21.71 -14.58 -11.89
C THR A 3 -20.57 -13.85 -12.59
N PRO A 4 -19.36 -14.42 -12.63
CA PRO A 4 -18.27 -13.83 -13.39
C PRO A 4 -18.62 -13.84 -14.88
N HIS A 5 -18.50 -12.68 -15.55
CA HIS A 5 -18.75 -12.57 -16.98
C HIS A 5 -17.52 -12.09 -17.74
N GLY A 6 -17.16 -12.87 -18.77
CA GLY A 6 -16.10 -12.56 -19.71
C GLY A 6 -14.68 -12.76 -19.17
N SER A 7 -13.70 -12.67 -20.07
CA SER A 7 -12.26 -12.78 -19.76
C SER A 7 -11.70 -11.65 -18.89
N ARG A 8 -12.56 -10.73 -18.42
CA ARG A 8 -12.20 -9.50 -17.71
C ARG A 8 -12.56 -9.54 -16.22
N GLY A 9 -13.09 -10.65 -15.71
CA GLY A 9 -13.39 -10.80 -14.28
C GLY A 9 -14.43 -9.81 -13.73
N GLY A 10 -15.22 -9.17 -14.60
CA GLY A 10 -16.26 -8.23 -14.19
C GLY A 10 -17.41 -8.96 -13.51
N MET A 11 -17.85 -8.44 -12.37
CA MET A 11 -19.07 -8.88 -11.72
C MET A 11 -20.30 -8.36 -12.46
N ALA A 12 -21.29 -9.22 -12.62
CA ALA A 12 -22.63 -8.81 -13.02
C ALA A 12 -23.65 -9.26 -11.99
N PHE A 13 -24.59 -8.36 -11.67
CA PHE A 13 -25.77 -8.72 -10.91
C PHE A 13 -26.71 -9.58 -11.76
N SER A 14 -27.19 -10.66 -11.16
CA SER A 14 -28.31 -11.42 -11.70
C SER A 14 -29.60 -10.58 -11.70
N ALA A 15 -30.60 -10.99 -12.48
CA ALA A 15 -31.87 -10.29 -12.55
C ALA A 15 -32.56 -10.17 -11.16
N ASP A 16 -32.39 -11.17 -10.30
CA ASP A 16 -32.96 -11.16 -8.95
C ASP A 16 -32.25 -10.17 -8.04
N GLU A 17 -30.92 -10.15 -8.07
CA GLU A 17 -30.12 -9.20 -7.30
C GLU A 17 -30.42 -7.75 -7.73
N VAL A 18 -30.65 -7.50 -9.02
CA VAL A 18 -31.09 -6.17 -9.52
C VAL A 18 -32.48 -5.80 -8.97
N ARG A 19 -33.40 -6.76 -8.88
CA ARG A 19 -34.74 -6.52 -8.28
C ARG A 19 -34.63 -6.17 -6.80
N VAL A 20 -33.81 -6.91 -6.05
CA VAL A 20 -33.54 -6.64 -4.63
C VAL A 20 -32.93 -5.26 -4.46
N LEU A 21 -31.90 -4.92 -5.24
CA LEU A 21 -31.25 -3.60 -5.20
C LEU A 21 -32.23 -2.47 -5.49
N ARG A 22 -33.06 -2.61 -6.53
CA ARG A 22 -34.08 -1.61 -6.88
C ARG A 22 -35.09 -1.42 -5.76
N ARG A 23 -35.52 -2.51 -5.11
CA ARG A 23 -36.46 -2.48 -3.98
C ARG A 23 -35.84 -1.76 -2.77
N VAL A 24 -34.63 -2.13 -2.39
CA VAL A 24 -33.88 -1.49 -1.28
C VAL A 24 -33.66 0.00 -1.55
N LEU A 25 -33.26 0.35 -2.77
CA LEU A 25 -33.08 1.75 -3.17
C LEU A 25 -34.40 2.54 -3.13
N ALA A 26 -35.50 1.94 -3.58
CA ALA A 26 -36.82 2.56 -3.49
C ALA A 26 -37.23 2.83 -2.05
N GLN A 27 -36.96 1.90 -1.12
CA GLN A 27 -37.23 2.10 0.31
C GLN A 27 -36.35 3.19 0.92
N ALA A 28 -35.07 3.27 0.52
CA ALA A 28 -34.15 4.31 0.99
C ALA A 28 -34.52 5.72 0.48
N LEU A 29 -35.02 5.82 -0.75
CA LEU A 29 -35.44 7.09 -1.37
C LEU A 29 -36.85 7.52 -0.95
N TYR A 30 -37.74 6.56 -0.68
CA TYR A 30 -39.13 6.80 -0.30
C TYR A 30 -39.44 6.05 1.01
N PRO A 31 -38.89 6.51 2.14
CA PRO A 31 -39.22 5.91 3.42
C PRO A 31 -40.73 6.09 3.65
N ALA A 32 -41.47 4.98 3.71
CA ALA A 32 -42.88 5.01 4.07
C ALA A 32 -42.98 5.56 5.49
N ALA A 33 -43.57 6.75 5.66
CA ALA A 33 -43.85 7.30 6.97
C ALA A 33 -44.94 6.45 7.65
N PRO A 34 -44.70 5.80 8.80
CA PRO A 34 -45.73 5.09 9.52
C PRO A 34 -46.40 6.09 10.47
N ASP A 35 -47.42 6.81 10.00
CA ASP A 35 -48.36 7.44 10.93
C ASP A 35 -49.68 6.64 10.91
N ARG A 36 -49.83 5.79 11.94
CA ARG A 36 -51.11 5.35 12.56
C ARG A 36 -51.99 4.31 11.87
N LEU A 37 -51.44 3.23 11.31
CA LEU A 37 -52.24 2.00 11.12
C LEU A 37 -51.46 0.74 11.51
N PRO A 38 -52.09 -0.23 12.20
CA PRO A 38 -51.45 -1.50 12.51
C PRO A 38 -51.08 -2.22 11.22
N VAL A 39 -49.79 -2.47 11.04
CA VAL A 39 -49.26 -3.23 9.90
C VAL A 39 -49.76 -4.67 10.05
N PRO A 40 -50.49 -5.23 9.07
CA PRO A 40 -50.94 -6.63 9.14
C PRO A 40 -49.72 -7.56 9.23
N ALA A 41 -49.82 -8.66 9.98
CA ALA A 41 -48.69 -9.58 10.24
C ALA A 41 -47.96 -10.03 8.95
N ALA A 42 -48.70 -10.28 7.87
CA ALA A 42 -48.16 -10.62 6.56
C ALA A 42 -47.24 -9.52 5.97
N ALA A 43 -47.52 -8.24 6.24
CA ALA A 43 -46.66 -7.14 5.80
C ALA A 43 -45.38 -7.03 6.65
N GLY A 44 -45.41 -7.52 7.91
CA GLY A 44 -44.20 -7.67 8.74
C GLY A 44 -43.29 -8.80 8.26
N GLU A 45 -43.86 -9.93 7.84
CA GLU A 45 -43.13 -11.07 7.26
C GLU A 45 -42.46 -10.70 5.93
N LEU A 46 -43.21 -10.05 5.03
CA LEU A 46 -42.66 -9.52 3.76
C LEU A 46 -41.52 -8.53 3.98
N TRP A 47 -41.62 -7.67 4.99
CA TRP A 47 -40.55 -6.73 5.33
C TRP A 47 -39.31 -7.45 5.88
N ALA A 48 -39.49 -8.49 6.70
CA ALA A 48 -38.39 -9.30 7.20
C ALA A 48 -37.66 -10.06 6.07
N GLU A 49 -38.39 -10.58 5.09
CA GLU A 49 -37.82 -11.19 3.88
C GLU A 49 -37.02 -10.17 3.05
N ASP A 50 -37.58 -8.98 2.83
CA ASP A 50 -36.91 -7.90 2.11
C ASP A 50 -35.58 -7.50 2.77
N VAL A 51 -35.57 -7.40 4.12
CA VAL A 51 -34.36 -7.11 4.90
C VAL A 51 -33.35 -8.26 4.79
N GLN A 52 -33.80 -9.52 4.88
CA GLN A 52 -32.91 -10.67 4.72
C GLN A 52 -32.27 -10.72 3.33
N ASP A 53 -33.05 -10.46 2.27
CA ASP A 53 -32.53 -10.40 0.90
C ASP A 53 -31.51 -9.28 0.73
N ALA A 54 -31.73 -8.12 1.35
CA ALA A 54 -30.79 -7.01 1.33
C ALA A 54 -29.46 -7.36 2.03
N LEU A 55 -29.53 -8.06 3.17
CA LEU A 55 -28.35 -8.53 3.89
C LEU A 55 -27.56 -9.55 3.06
N ARG A 56 -28.24 -10.56 2.48
CA ARG A 56 -27.60 -11.54 1.60
C ARG A 56 -26.96 -10.88 0.38
N LEU A 57 -27.61 -9.89 -0.21
CA LEU A 57 -27.05 -9.13 -1.33
C LEU A 57 -25.79 -8.37 -0.91
N THR A 58 -25.78 -7.78 0.28
CA THR A 58 -24.62 -7.04 0.81
C THR A 58 -23.44 -7.98 1.05
N GLU A 59 -23.68 -9.13 1.67
CA GLU A 59 -22.66 -10.18 1.87
C GLU A 59 -22.06 -10.64 0.53
N ALA A 60 -22.89 -10.87 -0.48
CA ALA A 60 -22.42 -11.27 -1.82
C ALA A 60 -21.58 -10.16 -2.50
N ILE A 61 -21.93 -8.88 -2.30
CA ILE A 61 -21.14 -7.76 -2.80
C ILE A 61 -19.78 -7.71 -2.09
N ASP A 62 -19.77 -7.82 -0.76
CA ASP A 62 -18.54 -7.76 0.04
C ASP A 62 -17.58 -8.90 -0.30
N GLU A 63 -18.10 -10.13 -0.40
CA GLU A 63 -17.32 -11.31 -0.81
C GLU A 63 -16.67 -11.08 -2.17
N ALA A 64 -17.43 -10.53 -3.11
CA ALA A 64 -16.92 -10.37 -4.45
C ALA A 64 -16.02 -9.13 -4.62
N VAL A 65 -16.16 -8.10 -3.78
CA VAL A 65 -15.16 -7.04 -3.62
C VAL A 65 -13.84 -7.61 -3.09
N GLN A 66 -13.92 -8.48 -2.07
CA GLN A 66 -12.75 -9.14 -1.51
C GLN A 66 -12.04 -10.02 -2.56
N GLU A 67 -12.80 -10.82 -3.30
CA GLU A 67 -12.26 -11.68 -4.34
C GLU A 67 -11.68 -10.87 -5.52
N GLY A 68 -12.34 -9.78 -5.92
CA GLY A 68 -11.80 -8.83 -6.89
C GLY A 68 -10.47 -8.22 -6.43
N GLY A 69 -10.36 -7.91 -5.13
CA GLY A 69 -9.10 -7.47 -4.51
C GLY A 69 -7.99 -8.53 -4.60
N ARG A 70 -8.33 -9.80 -4.33
CA ARG A 70 -7.39 -10.93 -4.42
C ARG A 70 -6.88 -11.13 -5.86
N LEU A 71 -7.77 -11.08 -6.85
CA LEU A 71 -7.41 -11.19 -8.27
C LEU A 71 -6.51 -10.03 -8.71
N ARG A 72 -6.83 -8.79 -8.29
CA ARG A 72 -5.99 -7.62 -8.58
C ARG A 72 -4.60 -7.74 -7.96
N ALA A 73 -4.50 -8.20 -6.72
CA ALA A 73 -3.21 -8.41 -6.05
C ALA A 73 -2.35 -9.46 -6.77
N PHE A 74 -2.97 -10.55 -7.23
CA PHE A 74 -2.29 -11.57 -8.03
C PHE A 74 -1.78 -10.99 -9.36
N MET A 75 -2.64 -10.26 -10.09
CA MET A 75 -2.27 -9.62 -11.35
C MET A 75 -1.10 -8.63 -11.19
N LEU A 76 -1.09 -7.81 -10.14
CA LEU A 76 0.01 -6.86 -9.87
C LEU A 76 1.32 -7.58 -9.51
N THR A 77 1.23 -8.72 -8.81
CA THR A 77 2.39 -9.56 -8.52
C THR A 77 2.97 -10.15 -9.80
N ASP A 78 2.12 -10.64 -10.69
CA ASP A 78 2.53 -11.15 -12.00
C ASP A 78 3.13 -10.05 -12.87
N LEU A 79 2.53 -8.84 -12.87
CA LEU A 79 3.07 -7.69 -13.60
C LEU A 79 4.51 -7.37 -13.15
N THR A 80 4.76 -7.39 -11.84
CA THR A 80 6.10 -7.17 -11.27
C THR A 80 7.06 -8.29 -11.67
N ARG A 81 6.61 -9.55 -11.66
CA ARG A 81 7.41 -10.70 -12.12
C ARG A 81 7.78 -10.56 -13.59
N TYR A 82 6.82 -10.24 -14.46
CA TYR A 82 7.10 -10.02 -15.88
C TYR A 82 8.04 -8.83 -16.08
N ARG A 83 7.89 -7.73 -15.34
CA ARG A 83 8.81 -6.58 -15.42
C ARG A 83 10.24 -6.97 -15.07
N GLY A 84 10.42 -7.77 -14.01
CA GLY A 84 11.74 -8.25 -13.57
C GLY A 84 12.43 -9.22 -14.54
N ALA A 85 11.66 -9.86 -15.44
CA ALA A 85 12.18 -10.79 -16.44
C ALA A 85 12.46 -10.13 -17.82
N LEU A 86 12.36 -8.80 -17.91
CA LEU A 86 12.64 -8.09 -19.16
C LEU A 86 14.12 -8.21 -19.54
N PRO A 87 14.45 -8.33 -20.85
CA PRO A 87 13.55 -8.20 -22.00
C PRO A 87 12.81 -9.50 -22.42
N GLY A 88 13.17 -10.65 -21.84
CA GLY A 88 12.66 -11.96 -22.28
C GLY A 88 11.14 -12.13 -22.12
N SER A 89 10.53 -11.37 -21.23
CA SER A 89 9.10 -11.34 -20.94
C SER A 89 8.30 -10.24 -21.64
N ALA A 90 8.87 -9.52 -22.62
CA ALA A 90 8.28 -8.30 -23.17
C ALA A 90 6.80 -8.44 -23.57
N GLY A 91 6.44 -9.50 -24.30
CA GLY A 91 5.05 -9.75 -24.70
C GLY A 91 4.10 -9.90 -23.52
N GLY A 92 4.43 -10.78 -22.56
CA GLY A 92 3.62 -11.02 -21.37
C GLY A 92 3.53 -9.79 -20.45
N TYR A 93 4.61 -9.01 -20.34
CA TYR A 93 4.58 -7.74 -19.61
C TYR A 93 3.62 -6.74 -20.24
N LEU A 94 3.64 -6.58 -21.57
CA LEU A 94 2.75 -5.65 -22.27
C LEU A 94 1.28 -6.11 -22.20
N ASP A 95 1.02 -7.41 -22.29
CA ASP A 95 -0.31 -8.00 -22.12
C ASP A 95 -0.87 -7.68 -20.72
N ARG A 96 -0.09 -7.96 -19.68
CA ARG A 96 -0.49 -7.71 -18.30
C ARG A 96 -0.63 -6.23 -17.98
N LEU A 97 0.24 -5.38 -18.50
CA LEU A 97 0.14 -3.94 -18.28
C LEU A 97 -1.10 -3.36 -18.98
N GLU A 98 -1.41 -3.82 -20.21
CA GLU A 98 -2.60 -3.37 -20.94
C GLU A 98 -3.90 -3.79 -20.24
N GLU A 99 -3.96 -5.01 -19.72
CA GLU A 99 -5.07 -5.50 -18.89
C GLU A 99 -5.19 -4.67 -17.61
N ALA A 100 -4.11 -4.53 -16.84
CA ALA A 100 -4.09 -3.76 -15.61
C ALA A 100 -4.58 -2.32 -15.80
N VAL A 101 -4.07 -1.64 -16.83
CA VAL A 101 -4.45 -0.24 -17.14
C VAL A 101 -5.93 -0.14 -17.54
N THR A 102 -6.44 -1.14 -18.26
CA THR A 102 -7.88 -1.19 -18.59
C THR A 102 -8.74 -1.34 -17.33
N ASP A 103 -8.22 -2.03 -16.31
CA ASP A 103 -8.86 -2.21 -15.00
C ASP A 103 -8.60 -1.06 -14.00
N GLY A 104 -8.07 0.06 -14.49
CA GLY A 104 -7.84 1.27 -13.70
C GLY A 104 -6.52 1.29 -12.92
N TYR A 105 -5.55 0.43 -13.25
CA TYR A 105 -4.20 0.53 -12.69
C TYR A 105 -3.52 1.82 -13.14
N LEU A 106 -2.94 2.55 -12.18
CA LEU A 106 -2.10 3.71 -12.43
C LEU A 106 -0.64 3.27 -12.61
N PRO A 107 -0.04 3.46 -13.80
CA PRO A 107 1.33 3.01 -14.07
C PRO A 107 2.36 3.72 -13.22
N THR A 108 3.29 2.95 -12.66
CA THR A 108 4.37 3.48 -11.83
C THR A 108 5.53 4.03 -12.68
N ALA A 109 6.46 4.75 -12.03
CA ALA A 109 7.70 5.19 -12.66
C ALA A 109 8.52 4.01 -13.23
N GLU A 110 8.47 2.84 -12.58
CA GLU A 110 9.12 1.62 -13.06
C GLU A 110 8.48 1.13 -14.36
N ASP A 111 7.15 1.15 -14.45
CA ASP A 111 6.44 0.75 -15.68
C ASP A 111 6.76 1.67 -16.85
N LEU A 112 6.81 2.98 -16.61
CA LEU A 112 7.22 3.97 -17.61
C LEU A 112 8.70 3.80 -18.01
N SER A 113 9.56 3.40 -17.09
CA SER A 113 10.97 3.10 -17.40
C SER A 113 11.12 1.83 -18.23
N ALA A 114 10.32 0.80 -17.93
CA ALA A 114 10.29 -0.47 -18.66
C ALA A 114 9.78 -0.24 -20.09
N LEU A 115 8.69 0.52 -20.25
CA LEU A 115 8.16 0.88 -21.58
C LEU A 115 9.18 1.68 -22.41
N ARG A 116 9.86 2.67 -21.82
CA ARG A 116 10.94 3.40 -22.51
C ARG A 116 12.08 2.49 -22.93
N SER A 117 12.45 1.51 -22.10
CA SER A 117 13.49 0.54 -22.43
C SER A 117 13.05 -0.41 -23.55
N LEU A 118 11.81 -0.89 -23.52
CA LEU A 118 11.22 -1.71 -24.59
C LEU A 118 11.10 -0.95 -25.92
N SER A 119 10.77 0.34 -25.90
CA SER A 119 10.68 1.15 -27.13
C SER A 119 12.03 1.31 -27.85
N ARG A 120 13.16 1.08 -27.18
CA ARG A 120 14.51 1.12 -27.78
C ARG A 120 14.94 -0.22 -28.37
N GLN A 121 14.19 -1.29 -28.13
CA GLN A 121 14.51 -2.62 -28.62
C GLN A 121 13.93 -2.83 -30.02
N PRO A 122 14.67 -3.48 -30.93
CA PRO A 122 14.15 -3.80 -32.25
C PRO A 122 12.96 -4.77 -32.14
N CYS A 123 11.89 -4.47 -32.87
CA CYS A 123 10.71 -5.33 -32.95
C CYS A 123 9.97 -5.10 -34.28
N GLY A 124 8.99 -5.95 -34.58
CA GLY A 124 8.14 -5.79 -35.75
C GLY A 124 7.22 -4.55 -35.67
N PRO A 125 6.66 -4.09 -36.80
CA PRO A 125 5.87 -2.86 -36.86
C PRO A 125 4.60 -2.92 -35.98
N THR A 126 3.97 -4.09 -35.89
CA THR A 126 2.77 -4.32 -35.07
C THR A 126 3.05 -4.14 -33.57
N GLU A 127 4.12 -4.76 -33.11
CA GLU A 127 4.59 -4.67 -31.72
C GLU A 127 5.07 -3.26 -31.39
N GLN A 128 5.76 -2.59 -32.32
CA GLN A 128 6.16 -1.19 -32.16
C GLN A 128 4.95 -0.26 -31.98
N ALA A 129 3.91 -0.43 -32.81
CA ALA A 129 2.66 0.33 -32.68
C ALA A 129 1.92 0.03 -31.38
N ARG A 130 1.99 -1.22 -30.90
CA ARG A 130 1.43 -1.62 -29.61
C ARG A 130 2.15 -0.93 -28.46
N ARG A 131 3.49 -0.99 -28.44
CA ARG A 131 4.33 -0.34 -27.43
C ARG A 131 4.09 1.17 -27.37
N SER A 132 4.05 1.84 -28.52
CA SER A 132 3.82 3.29 -28.58
C SER A 132 2.43 3.67 -28.07
N ARG A 133 1.37 2.95 -28.47
CA ARG A 133 0.00 3.17 -27.98
C ARG A 133 -0.11 2.96 -26.48
N LEU A 134 0.48 1.88 -25.95
CA LEU A 134 0.46 1.61 -24.51
C LEU A 134 1.27 2.65 -23.73
N ALA A 135 2.47 3.03 -24.22
CA ALA A 135 3.27 4.08 -23.62
C ALA A 135 2.56 5.43 -23.57
N GLY A 136 1.88 5.83 -24.65
CA GLY A 136 1.09 7.06 -24.68
C GLY A 136 -0.04 7.07 -23.64
N ARG A 137 -0.78 5.95 -23.54
CA ARG A 137 -1.85 5.80 -22.52
C ARG A 137 -1.29 5.86 -21.10
N CYS A 138 -0.22 5.10 -20.83
CA CYS A 138 0.38 5.07 -19.49
C CYS A 138 0.94 6.44 -19.08
N HIS A 139 1.53 7.17 -20.03
CA HIS A 139 2.04 8.52 -19.77
C HIS A 139 0.90 9.50 -19.46
N ALA A 140 -0.18 9.48 -20.25
CA ALA A 140 -1.33 10.34 -20.01
C ALA A 140 -1.98 10.10 -18.63
N LEU A 141 -2.07 8.84 -18.20
CA LEU A 141 -2.56 8.48 -16.86
C LEU A 141 -1.66 9.02 -15.75
N ALA A 142 -0.33 8.80 -15.88
CA ALA A 142 0.63 9.30 -14.89
C ALA A 142 0.65 10.84 -14.82
N GLU A 143 0.54 11.52 -15.97
CA GLU A 143 0.43 12.98 -16.01
C GLU A 143 -0.87 13.49 -15.38
N ALA A 144 -1.99 12.81 -15.62
CA ALA A 144 -3.26 13.16 -15.01
C ALA A 144 -3.19 13.04 -13.48
N GLU A 145 -2.62 11.95 -12.97
CA GLU A 145 -2.40 11.75 -11.53
C GLU A 145 -1.52 12.85 -10.93
N VAL A 146 -0.39 13.18 -11.57
CA VAL A 146 0.49 14.26 -11.08
C VAL A 146 -0.23 15.61 -11.09
N ARG A 147 -1.00 15.91 -12.15
CA ARG A 147 -1.77 17.15 -12.26
C ARG A 147 -2.82 17.26 -11.15
N GLU A 148 -3.52 16.17 -10.84
CA GLU A 148 -4.46 16.09 -9.73
C GLU A 148 -3.77 16.31 -8.37
N ARG A 149 -2.61 15.68 -8.17
CA ARG A 149 -1.84 15.85 -6.92
C ARG A 149 -1.34 17.29 -6.76
N LEU A 150 -0.94 17.95 -7.86
CA LEU A 150 -0.53 19.34 -7.84
C LEU A 150 -1.70 20.30 -7.60
N SER A 151 -2.88 20.02 -8.16
CA SER A 151 -4.07 20.86 -7.92
C SER A 151 -4.53 20.78 -6.46
N LEU A 152 -4.48 19.59 -5.85
CA LEU A 152 -4.78 19.40 -4.42
C LEU A 152 -3.69 19.97 -3.50
N GLY A 153 -2.41 19.85 -3.89
CA GLY A 153 -1.27 20.28 -3.08
C GLY A 153 -0.98 21.79 -3.12
N SER A 154 -1.42 22.49 -4.16
CA SER A 154 -1.26 23.95 -4.31
C SER A 154 -2.00 24.75 -3.22
N GLY A 155 -3.06 24.18 -2.64
CA GLY A 155 -3.85 24.84 -1.58
C GLY A 155 -3.25 24.78 -0.17
N GLN A 156 -2.19 23.99 0.07
CA GLN A 156 -1.67 23.72 1.43
C GLN A 156 -0.28 24.34 1.70
N ARG A 157 0.31 25.10 0.78
CA ARG A 157 1.68 25.65 0.93
C ARG A 157 1.80 27.16 1.03
N HIS A 158 0.68 27.88 1.15
CA HIS A 158 0.74 29.30 1.48
C HIS A 158 0.31 29.50 2.94
N LEU A 159 1.18 30.19 3.70
CA LEU A 159 1.03 30.64 5.10
C LEU A 159 1.62 29.75 6.21
N ALA A 160 2.88 29.35 6.06
CA ALA A 160 3.81 29.36 7.20
C ALA A 160 4.87 30.43 6.93
N ALA A 161 4.45 31.70 6.99
CA ALA A 161 5.38 32.81 7.11
C ALA A 161 6.15 32.62 8.42
N VAL A 162 7.42 32.27 8.30
CA VAL A 162 8.39 32.36 9.41
C VAL A 162 8.37 33.81 9.88
N PRO A 163 8.03 34.12 11.15
CA PRO A 163 8.18 35.47 11.65
C PRO A 163 9.68 35.76 11.72
N SER A 164 10.16 36.59 10.79
CA SER A 164 11.47 37.21 10.90
C SER A 164 11.50 38.07 12.16
N PRO A 165 12.51 37.95 13.05
CA PRO A 165 12.61 38.84 14.19
C PRO A 165 12.92 40.26 13.70
N ALA A 166 12.15 41.22 14.21
CA ALA A 166 12.31 42.65 13.94
C ALA A 166 13.67 43.16 14.46
N PRO A 167 14.28 44.17 13.81
CA PRO A 167 15.51 44.78 14.30
C PRO A 167 15.20 45.78 15.43
N GLU A 168 15.88 45.61 16.58
CA GLU A 168 15.85 46.57 17.69
C GLU A 168 16.56 47.91 17.33
N PRO A 169 16.16 49.03 17.96
CA PRO A 169 16.71 50.35 17.66
C PRO A 169 18.05 50.60 18.38
N GLN A 170 18.98 51.22 17.66
CA GLN A 170 20.31 51.60 18.15
C GLN A 170 20.24 52.71 19.22
N PRO A 171 21.04 52.65 20.30
CA PRO A 171 21.18 53.77 21.23
C PRO A 171 22.29 54.74 20.81
N ALA A 172 22.02 56.03 21.03
CA ALA A 172 22.93 57.15 20.85
C ALA A 172 24.13 57.10 21.81
N THR A 173 25.30 57.48 21.30
CA THR A 173 26.54 57.67 22.07
C THR A 173 26.50 58.97 22.88
N PRO A 174 27.17 58.99 24.05
CA PRO A 174 27.92 60.17 24.41
C PRO A 174 29.39 59.87 24.74
N VAL A 175 30.20 60.88 24.43
CA VAL A 175 31.64 61.01 24.60
C VAL A 175 32.03 61.19 26.07
N GLY A 176 33.13 60.55 26.48
CA GLY A 176 34.10 61.13 27.41
C GLY A 176 34.32 60.42 28.74
N GLY A 177 35.59 60.15 29.07
CA GLY A 177 36.05 59.96 30.45
C GLY A 177 36.86 58.68 30.70
N ARG A 178 38.10 58.84 31.19
CA ARG A 178 39.08 57.78 31.48
C ARG A 178 38.76 56.99 32.76
N PHE A 179 39.30 55.77 32.81
CA PHE A 179 39.21 54.66 33.78
C PHE A 179 39.37 54.99 35.28
N PRO A 180 38.88 54.11 36.17
CA PRO A 180 39.82 53.23 36.90
C PRO A 180 39.38 51.75 37.02
N MET A 181 40.37 50.89 37.29
CA MET A 181 40.24 49.45 37.55
C MET A 181 39.46 49.14 38.84
N SER A 182 38.71 48.03 38.86
CA SER A 182 38.86 46.98 39.88
C SER A 182 38.03 45.73 39.53
N ASP A 183 38.61 44.58 39.85
CA ASP A 183 38.13 43.20 39.70
C ASP A 183 36.67 42.96 40.10
N GLN A 184 35.92 42.15 39.32
CA GLN A 184 35.07 41.08 39.83
C GLN A 184 34.87 39.95 38.80
N GLN A 185 35.27 38.75 39.24
CA GLN A 185 34.97 37.39 38.81
C GLN A 185 33.85 37.14 37.76
N PRO A 186 34.07 36.35 36.69
CA PRO A 186 32.98 35.83 35.87
C PRO A 186 32.29 34.61 36.53
N PRO A 187 30.95 34.49 36.47
CA PRO A 187 30.23 33.29 36.88
C PRO A 187 30.34 32.18 35.80
N HIS A 188 30.43 30.93 36.26
CA HIS A 188 30.50 29.71 35.45
C HIS A 188 29.32 29.56 34.46
N PRO A 189 29.54 29.10 33.22
CA PRO A 189 28.46 28.75 32.31
C PRO A 189 27.87 27.37 32.65
N ALA A 190 26.53 27.31 32.71
CA ALA A 190 25.73 26.10 32.87
C ALA A 190 25.93 25.09 31.71
N GLU A 191 25.92 23.80 32.05
CA GLU A 191 26.12 22.68 31.14
C GLU A 191 25.02 22.56 30.07
N ARG A 192 25.43 22.35 28.82
CA ARG A 192 24.53 21.94 27.72
C ARG A 192 24.23 20.44 27.83
N PRO A 193 22.98 19.98 27.63
CA PRO A 193 22.65 18.57 27.67
C PRO A 193 23.25 17.83 26.47
N ARG A 194 23.99 16.74 26.74
CA ARG A 194 24.58 15.87 25.71
C ARG A 194 23.51 14.97 25.07
N PRO A 195 23.61 14.68 23.76
CA PRO A 195 22.71 13.74 23.09
C PRO A 195 22.96 12.31 23.60
N ARG A 196 21.87 11.60 23.95
CA ARG A 196 21.92 10.19 24.38
C ARG A 196 22.32 9.29 23.21
N ARG A 197 23.30 8.42 23.43
CA ARG A 197 23.67 7.35 22.48
C ARG A 197 22.55 6.32 22.40
N MET A 198 22.24 5.86 21.19
CA MET A 198 21.38 4.69 21.02
C MET A 198 22.13 3.41 21.42
N PRO A 199 21.50 2.50 22.17
CA PRO A 199 22.11 1.24 22.56
C PRO A 199 22.35 0.34 21.33
N THR A 200 23.45 -0.39 21.36
CA THR A 200 23.88 -1.24 20.23
C THR A 200 23.19 -2.61 20.28
N PRO A 201 23.07 -3.34 19.15
CA PRO A 201 22.38 -4.64 19.11
C PRO A 201 22.92 -5.69 20.10
N ALA A 202 24.19 -5.60 20.49
CA ALA A 202 24.80 -6.48 21.49
C ALA A 202 24.26 -6.28 22.93
N GLU A 203 23.58 -5.16 23.20
CA GLU A 203 22.96 -4.86 24.50
C GLU A 203 21.49 -5.32 24.55
N LEU A 204 20.84 -5.52 23.40
CA LEU A 204 19.44 -5.98 23.31
C LEU A 204 19.32 -7.51 23.30
N PHE A 205 20.33 -8.23 22.80
CA PHE A 205 20.32 -9.68 22.73
C PHE A 205 21.36 -10.26 23.70
N GLY A 206 20.92 -10.49 24.94
CA GLY A 206 21.73 -11.06 26.01
C GLY A 206 22.51 -12.31 25.59
N ARG A 207 23.70 -12.46 26.18
CA ARG A 207 24.61 -13.58 25.96
C ARG A 207 23.90 -14.92 26.18
N ARG A 208 23.76 -15.72 25.12
CA ARG A 208 23.36 -17.13 25.24
C ARG A 208 24.41 -17.88 26.07
N SER A 209 23.97 -18.56 27.11
CA SER A 209 24.78 -19.47 27.92
C SER A 209 25.38 -20.58 27.05
N ARG A 210 26.67 -20.85 27.23
CA ARG A 210 27.42 -21.92 26.57
C ARG A 210 26.99 -23.28 27.13
N PRO A 211 26.67 -24.30 26.31
CA PRO A 211 26.45 -25.66 26.81
C PRO A 211 27.77 -26.24 27.33
N THR A 212 27.72 -26.91 28.47
CA THR A 212 28.82 -27.71 29.04
C THR A 212 29.16 -28.90 28.12
N PRO A 213 30.44 -29.21 27.88
CA PRO A 213 30.81 -30.40 27.12
C PRO A 213 30.45 -31.66 27.91
N HIS A 214 29.75 -32.58 27.25
CA HIS A 214 29.51 -33.94 27.73
C HIS A 214 30.87 -34.67 27.82
N GLN A 215 31.09 -35.36 28.93
CA GLN A 215 32.22 -36.27 29.10
C GLN A 215 31.81 -37.63 28.52
N ASP A 216 32.63 -38.16 27.61
CA ASP A 216 32.49 -39.50 27.08
C ASP A 216 32.89 -40.53 28.16
N PRO A 217 32.12 -41.62 28.37
CA PRO A 217 32.58 -42.76 29.16
C PRO A 217 33.55 -43.64 28.36
N PRO A 218 34.49 -44.32 29.03
CA PRO A 218 35.55 -45.08 28.36
C PRO A 218 35.03 -46.38 27.73
N ASP A 219 35.70 -46.73 26.63
CA ASP A 219 35.62 -47.99 25.91
C ASP A 219 35.85 -49.19 26.84
N ASP A 220 34.95 -50.16 26.78
CA ASP A 220 35.27 -51.55 27.07
C ASP A 220 34.75 -52.42 25.91
N GLU A 221 35.68 -53.25 25.44
CA GLU A 221 35.65 -54.12 24.28
C GLU A 221 34.55 -55.19 24.39
N ASP A 222 33.98 -55.58 23.24
CA ASP A 222 33.89 -57.00 22.82
C ASP A 222 33.11 -57.12 21.50
N HIS A 223 33.85 -57.41 20.42
CA HIS A 223 33.33 -58.02 19.19
C HIS A 223 32.99 -59.51 19.45
N PRO A 224 31.95 -60.09 18.82
CA PRO A 224 32.10 -60.65 17.45
C PRO A 224 30.84 -60.46 16.57
N GLU A 225 30.99 -60.09 15.30
CA GLU A 225 31.03 -61.01 14.13
C GLU A 225 29.67 -61.67 13.83
N LEU A 226 29.05 -61.35 12.69
CA LEU A 226 28.72 -62.30 11.61
C LEU A 226 27.72 -61.77 10.57
N ALA A 227 28.10 -62.02 9.31
CA ALA A 227 27.28 -62.43 8.17
C ALA A 227 26.32 -61.41 7.49
N THR A 228 26.85 -60.82 6.42
CA THR A 228 26.36 -60.88 5.03
C THR A 228 24.93 -61.36 4.77
N GLY A 229 24.17 -60.57 4.02
CA GLY A 229 22.92 -61.01 3.38
C GLY A 229 22.35 -59.96 2.43
N THR A 230 23.05 -59.71 1.32
CA THR A 230 22.45 -59.14 0.10
C THR A 230 21.60 -60.21 -0.58
N ASP A 231 20.37 -59.90 -0.95
CA ASP A 231 19.70 -60.55 -2.08
C ASP A 231 18.79 -59.54 -2.79
N GLY A 232 18.77 -59.63 -4.12
CA GLY A 232 18.18 -58.67 -5.05
C GLY A 232 16.73 -58.92 -5.41
#